data_AF-A0A4S2UKI7-F1
#
_entry.id   AF-A0A4S2UKI7-F1
#
_cell.length_a   1.000
_cell.length_b   1.000
_cell.length_c   1.000
_cell.angle_alpha   90.00
_cell.angle_beta   90.00
_cell.angle_gamma   90.00
#
_symmetry.space_group_name_H-M   'P 1'
#
loop_
_entity.id
_entity.type
_entity.pdbx_description
1 polymer ?
#
loop_
_entity_poly.entity_id
_entity_poly.type
_entity_poly.pdbx_seq_one_letter_code
_entity_poly.pdbx_strand_id
1 'polypeptide(L)'
;MATVTRKSVPLDALVEETLKRVRHNDTPENRALWQVTGIHVDDDTSEAEVLRALLDAGRLAVQEKVMENGYAALAAAHDEEDRAYEAAVRARGARRRSRVGAGE
;
A
#
# COMPACT_ATOMS: atom_id res chain seq x y z
N MET A 1 16.38 -17.72 -17.32
CA MET A 1 15.03 -18.26 -17.06
C MET A 1 14.79 -18.18 -15.56
N ALA A 2 13.71 -17.53 -15.11
CA ALA A 2 13.35 -17.54 -13.69
C ALA A 2 12.95 -18.97 -13.28
N THR A 3 13.43 -19.42 -12.12
CA THR A 3 13.05 -20.72 -11.55
C THR A 3 11.58 -20.67 -11.13
N VAL A 4 10.76 -21.57 -11.70
CA VAL A 4 9.33 -21.66 -11.38
C VAL A 4 9.12 -22.80 -10.40
N THR A 5 8.64 -22.49 -9.19
CA THR A 5 8.21 -23.48 -8.20
C THR A 5 6.70 -23.63 -8.24
N ARG A 6 6.21 -24.88 -8.34
CA ARG A 6 4.78 -25.20 -8.29
C ARG A 6 4.35 -25.42 -6.84
N LYS A 7 3.21 -24.86 -6.46
CA LYS A 7 2.55 -25.08 -5.16
C LYS A 7 1.08 -25.41 -5.40
N SER A 8 0.57 -26.43 -4.73
CA SER A 8 -0.87 -26.70 -4.67
C SER A 8 -1.50 -25.79 -3.62
N VAL A 9 -2.60 -25.13 -3.99
CA VAL A 9 -3.35 -24.24 -3.11
C VAL A 9 -4.80 -24.70 -3.10
N PRO A 10 -5.38 -25.06 -1.95
CA PRO A 10 -6.80 -25.35 -1.86
C PRO A 10 -7.59 -24.06 -2.10
N LEU A 11 -8.64 -24.15 -2.91
CA LEU A 11 -9.54 -23.02 -3.19
C LEU A 11 -10.82 -23.21 -2.37
N ASP A 12 -11.31 -22.12 -1.81
CA ASP A 12 -12.65 -22.08 -1.24
C ASP A 12 -13.67 -21.61 -2.30
N ALA A 13 -14.96 -21.71 -1.96
CA ALA A 13 -16.04 -21.34 -2.86
C ALA A 13 -15.99 -19.85 -3.29
N LEU A 14 -15.47 -18.97 -2.44
CA LEU A 14 -15.38 -17.54 -2.73
C LEU A 14 -14.31 -17.26 -3.79
N VAL A 15 -13.16 -17.94 -3.67
CA VAL A 15 -12.08 -17.85 -4.66
C VAL A 15 -12.52 -18.46 -5.99
N GLU A 16 -13.22 -19.59 -5.97
CA GLU A 16 -13.79 -20.19 -7.18
C GLU A 16 -14.80 -19.27 -7.89
N GLU A 17 -15.69 -18.61 -7.13
CA GLU A 17 -16.64 -17.66 -7.70
C GLU A 17 -15.94 -16.43 -8.30
N THR A 18 -14.90 -15.95 -7.62
CA THR A 18 -14.09 -14.82 -8.10
C THR A 18 -13.35 -15.19 -9.39
N LEU A 19 -12.79 -16.39 -9.47
CA LEU A 19 -12.17 -16.92 -10.69
C LEU A 19 -13.15 -16.92 -11.87
N LYS A 20 -14.38 -17.39 -11.64
CA LYS A 20 -15.43 -17.42 -12.68
C LYS A 20 -15.77 -16.01 -13.18
N ARG A 21 -15.89 -15.03 -12.27
CA ARG A 21 -16.14 -13.62 -12.64
C ARG A 21 -15.00 -13.05 -13.47
N VAL A 22 -13.77 -13.17 -12.99
CA VAL A 22 -12.58 -12.57 -13.62
C VAL A 22 -12.28 -13.21 -14.99
N ARG A 23 -12.58 -14.49 -15.16
CA ARG A 23 -12.34 -15.21 -16.41
C ARG A 23 -13.25 -14.74 -17.55
N HIS A 24 -14.46 -14.29 -17.25
CA HIS A 24 -15.34 -13.74 -18.27
C HIS A 24 -14.81 -12.40 -18.76
N ASN A 25 -14.57 -12.33 -20.07
CA ASN A 25 -14.21 -11.10 -20.76
C ASN A 25 -15.29 -10.01 -20.50
N ASP A 26 -14.87 -8.75 -20.50
CA ASP A 26 -15.70 -7.56 -20.27
C ASP A 26 -16.38 -7.42 -18.89
N THR A 27 -16.10 -8.32 -17.94
CA THR A 27 -16.52 -8.12 -16.55
C THR A 27 -15.80 -6.95 -15.90
N PRO A 28 -16.44 -6.24 -14.96
CA PRO A 28 -15.78 -5.18 -14.22
C PRO A 28 -14.56 -5.68 -13.44
N GLU A 29 -14.59 -6.93 -12.95
CA GLU A 29 -13.48 -7.57 -12.25
C GLU A 29 -12.27 -7.82 -13.17
N ASN A 30 -12.50 -8.31 -14.40
CA ASN A 30 -11.45 -8.48 -15.39
C ASN A 30 -10.77 -7.15 -15.74
N ARG A 31 -11.57 -6.09 -15.98
CA ARG A 31 -11.04 -4.75 -16.25
C ARG A 31 -10.22 -4.20 -15.08
N ALA A 32 -10.69 -4.38 -13.84
CA ALA A 32 -9.95 -3.96 -12.66
C ALA A 32 -8.62 -4.72 -12.52
N LEU A 33 -8.62 -6.03 -12.77
CA LEU A 33 -7.40 -6.84 -12.74
C LEU A 33 -6.37 -6.34 -13.77
N TRP A 34 -6.83 -6.02 -14.98
CA TRP A 34 -5.98 -5.45 -16.03
C TRP A 34 -5.41 -4.10 -15.64
N GLN A 35 -6.20 -3.21 -15.03
CA GLN A 35 -5.72 -1.90 -14.57
C GLN A 35 -4.65 -2.01 -13.48
N VAL A 36 -4.77 -2.99 -12.59
CA VAL A 36 -3.81 -3.19 -11.49
C VAL A 36 -2.53 -3.88 -11.97
N THR A 37 -2.66 -4.91 -12.80
CA THR A 37 -1.53 -5.81 -13.14
C THR A 37 -0.96 -5.62 -14.53
N GLY A 38 -1.70 -5.01 -15.44
CA GLY A 38 -1.41 -4.98 -16.88
C GLY A 38 -1.63 -6.32 -17.59
N ILE A 39 -2.08 -7.37 -16.88
CA ILE A 39 -2.32 -8.70 -17.45
C ILE A 39 -3.72 -8.73 -18.05
N HIS A 40 -3.79 -9.09 -19.33
CA HIS A 40 -5.06 -9.31 -20.02
C HIS A 40 -5.49 -10.77 -19.82
N VAL A 41 -6.71 -10.97 -19.35
CA VAL A 41 -7.34 -12.29 -19.21
C VAL A 41 -8.44 -12.39 -20.26
N ASP A 42 -8.33 -13.38 -21.14
CA ASP A 42 -9.35 -13.72 -22.12
C ASP A 42 -10.10 -15.01 -21.73
N ASP A 43 -11.13 -15.38 -22.48
CA ASP A 43 -11.95 -16.57 -22.20
C ASP A 43 -11.13 -17.88 -22.33
N ASP A 44 -10.06 -17.86 -23.13
CA ASP A 44 -9.14 -18.98 -23.37
C ASP A 44 -8.05 -19.12 -22.29
N THR A 45 -7.88 -18.10 -21.44
CA THR A 45 -6.88 -18.07 -20.39
C THR A 45 -7.15 -19.17 -19.36
N SER A 46 -6.11 -19.90 -18.98
CA SER A 46 -6.26 -20.99 -18.01
C SER A 46 -6.54 -20.48 -16.61
N GLU A 47 -7.29 -21.23 -15.79
CA GLU A 47 -7.56 -20.85 -14.39
C GLU A 47 -6.27 -20.63 -13.58
N ALA A 48 -5.22 -21.39 -13.89
CA ALA A 48 -3.92 -21.24 -13.24
C ALA A 48 -3.26 -19.89 -13.57
N GLU A 49 -3.44 -19.38 -14.80
CA GLU A 49 -2.95 -18.06 -15.22
C GLU A 49 -3.79 -16.95 -14.60
N VAL A 50 -5.11 -17.12 -14.51
CA VAL A 50 -5.98 -16.16 -13.81
C VAL A 50 -5.61 -16.09 -12.32
N LEU A 51 -5.39 -17.23 -11.67
CA LEU A 51 -4.89 -17.29 -10.29
C LEU A 51 -3.54 -16.61 -10.13
N ARG A 52 -2.63 -16.81 -11.09
CA ARG A 52 -1.32 -16.14 -11.10
C ARG A 52 -1.48 -14.62 -11.17
N ALA A 53 -2.34 -14.13 -12.06
CA ALA A 53 -2.62 -12.71 -12.21
C ALA A 53 -3.24 -12.12 -10.92
N LEU A 54 -4.18 -12.82 -10.29
CA LEU A 54 -4.76 -12.43 -9.00
C LEU A 54 -3.70 -12.38 -7.89
N LEU A 55 -2.78 -13.33 -7.86
CA LEU A 55 -1.66 -13.32 -6.91
C LEU A 55 -0.71 -12.14 -7.15
N ASP A 56 -0.42 -11.82 -8.41
CA ASP A 56 0.39 -10.65 -8.76
C ASP A 56 -0.33 -9.33 -8.39
N ALA A 57 -1.64 -9.25 -8.57
CA ALA A 57 -2.45 -8.12 -8.09
C ALA A 57 -2.38 -7.97 -6.56
N GLY A 58 -2.52 -9.08 -5.83
CA GLY A 58 -2.39 -9.09 -4.37
C GLY A 58 -0.99 -8.67 -3.91
N ARG A 59 0.05 -9.10 -4.62
CA ARG A 59 1.44 -8.68 -4.35
C ARG A 59 1.61 -7.17 -4.51
N LEU A 60 1.06 -6.59 -5.58
CA LEU A 60 1.11 -5.15 -5.83
C LEU A 60 0.35 -4.37 -4.75
N ALA A 61 -0.86 -4.81 -4.39
CA ALA A 61 -1.65 -4.18 -3.33
C ALA A 61 -0.92 -4.17 -1.97
N VAL A 62 -0.21 -5.27 -1.63
CA VAL A 62 0.63 -5.31 -0.41
C VAL A 62 1.80 -4.33 -0.50
N GLN A 63 2.47 -4.24 -1.65
CA GLN A 63 3.56 -3.28 -1.85
C GLN A 63 3.09 -1.84 -1.74
N GLU A 64 1.95 -1.50 -2.32
CA GLU A 64 1.32 -0.19 -2.18
C GLU A 64 1.02 0.14 -0.72
N LYS A 65 0.44 -0.78 0.05
CA LYS A 65 0.21 -0.56 1.48
C LYS A 65 1.49 -0.43 2.30
N VAL A 66 2.54 -1.15 1.96
CA VAL A 66 3.85 -0.96 2.60
C VAL A 66 4.39 0.44 2.32
N MET A 67 4.29 0.92 1.08
CA MET A 67 4.72 2.28 0.73
C MET A 67 3.91 3.34 1.46
N GLU A 68 2.57 3.24 1.45
CA GLU A 68 1.68 4.15 2.17
C GLU A 68 2.04 4.22 3.67
N ASN A 69 2.24 3.07 4.31
CA ASN A 69 2.63 3.01 5.72
C ASN A 69 4.02 3.61 5.97
N GLY A 70 4.96 3.41 5.05
CA GLY A 70 6.29 4.01 5.12
C GLY A 70 6.25 5.54 5.03
N TYR A 71 5.46 6.07 4.10
CA TYR A 71 5.25 7.52 3.98
C TYR A 71 4.53 8.10 5.20
N ALA A 72 3.53 7.39 5.74
CA ALA A 72 2.86 7.82 6.98
C ALA A 72 3.83 7.86 8.17
N ALA A 73 4.73 6.88 8.29
CA ALA A 73 5.75 6.85 9.34
C ALA A 73 6.77 7.99 9.19
N LEU A 74 7.19 8.30 7.96
CA LEU A 74 8.08 9.44 7.68
C LEU A 74 7.40 10.78 8.00
N ALA A 75 6.12 10.95 7.65
CA ALA A 75 5.35 12.13 8.01
C ALA A 75 5.24 12.29 9.53
N ALA A 76 4.93 11.21 10.25
CA ALA A 76 4.84 11.24 11.71
C ALA A 76 6.19 11.59 12.39
N ALA A 77 7.31 11.14 11.82
CA ALA A 77 8.64 11.49 12.31
C ALA A 77 8.95 12.98 12.10
N HIS A 78 8.60 13.53 10.92
CA HIS A 78 8.72 14.96 10.64
C HIS A 78 7.85 15.82 11.57
N ASP A 79 6.61 15.40 11.84
CA ASP A 79 5.70 16.11 12.76
C ASP A 79 6.20 16.12 14.22
N GLU A 80 7.02 15.15 14.63
CA GLU A 80 7.63 15.13 15.95
C GLU A 80 8.84 16.06 16.06
N GLU A 81 9.68 16.11 15.02
CA GLU A 81 10.81 17.04 14.93
C GLU A 81 10.36 18.50 14.91
N ASP A 82 9.32 18.82 14.15
CA ASP A 82 8.75 20.17 14.07
C ASP A 82 8.16 20.61 15.42
N ARG A 83 7.42 19.72 16.11
CA ARG A 83 6.90 20.01 17.46
C ARG A 83 8.01 20.24 18.48
N ALA A 84 9.11 19.49 18.39
CA ALA A 84 10.27 19.69 19.25
C ALA A 84 10.97 21.04 18.99
N TYR A 85 11.10 21.42 17.71
CA TYR A 85 11.67 22.70 17.32
C TYR A 85 10.83 23.88 17.82
N GLU A 86 9.51 23.83 17.62
CA GLU A 86 8.59 24.87 18.13
C GLU A 86 8.66 25.00 19.65
N ALA A 87 8.70 23.89 20.37
CA ALA A 87 8.85 23.89 21.83
C ALA A 87 10.17 24.55 22.27
N ALA A 88 11.28 24.25 21.58
CA ALA A 88 12.58 24.84 21.86
C ALA A 88 12.63 26.35 21.56
N VAL A 89 11.97 26.80 20.49
CA VAL A 89 11.84 28.24 20.14
C VAL A 89 10.98 28.95 21.19
N ARG A 90 9.85 28.38 21.58
CA ARG A 90 8.96 28.93 22.61
C ARG A 90 9.65 29.04 23.97
N ALA A 91 10.41 28.02 24.37
CA ALA A 91 11.20 28.02 25.60
C ALA A 91 12.30 29.10 25.58
N ARG A 92 12.99 29.29 24.45
CA ARG A 92 13.98 30.37 24.29
C ARG A 92 13.34 31.76 24.36
N GLY A 93 12.18 31.96 23.74
CA GLY A 93 11.43 33.21 23.82
C GLY A 93 10.96 33.54 25.24
N ALA A 94 10.52 32.54 26.01
CA ALA A 94 10.12 32.71 27.41
C ALA A 94 11.28 33.14 28.30
N ARG A 95 12.47 32.52 28.14
CA ARG A 95 13.69 32.88 28.89
C ARG A 95 14.21 34.29 28.56
N ARG A 96 14.01 34.76 27.34
CA ARG A 96 14.37 36.14 26.95
C ARG A 96 13.47 37.17 27.61
N ARG A 97 12.16 36.91 27.70
CA ARG A 97 11.20 37.82 28.35
C ARG A 97 11.39 37.88 29.87
N SER A 98 11.73 36.76 30.53
CA SER A 98 11.99 36.76 31.98
C SER A 98 13.26 37.51 32.39
N ARG A 99 14.24 37.66 31.48
CA ARG A 99 15.49 38.38 31.75
C ARG A 99 15.36 39.90 31.58
N VAL A 100 14.34 40.38 30.87
CA VAL A 100 14.08 41.82 30.67
C VAL A 100 13.23 42.41 31.80
N GLY A 101 12.45 41.61 32.52
CA GLY A 101 11.62 42.06 33.65
C GLY A 101 12.26 41.96 35.05
N ALA A 102 13.52 41.52 35.16
CA ALA A 102 14.23 41.37 36.44
C ALA A 102 15.32 42.45 36.64
N GLY A 103 15.22 43.55 35.90
CA GLY A 103 16.10 44.71 35.98
C GLY A 103 15.28 45.99 36.10
N GLU A 104 14.46 46.08 37.14
CA GLU A 104 13.96 47.34 37.72
C GLU A 104 14.30 47.35 39.21
#